data_AF-A0A2E7GZQ1-F1
#
_entry.id   AF-A0A2E7GZQ1-F1
#
_cell.length_a   1.000
_cell.length_b   1.000
_cell.length_c   1.000
_cell.angle_alpha   90.00
_cell.angle_beta   90.00
_cell.angle_gamma   90.00
#
_symmetry.space_group_name_H-M   'P 1'
#
loop_
_entity.id
_entity.type
_entity.pdbx_description
1 polymer ?
#
loop_
_entity_poly.entity_id
_entity_poly.type
_entity_poly.pdbx_seq_one_letter_code
_entity_poly.pdbx_strand_id
1 'polypeptide(L)' 'MNRGITMTTVLAQVEDALCWTILAPVVRARRRRVERRVSQELHDRERIDRVLNEIVENHADLLC' A
#
# COMPACT_ATOMS: atom_id res chain seq x y z
N MET A 1 -23.33 -5.92 -7.29
CA MET A 1 -23.30 -7.12 -6.42
C MET A 1 -21.89 -7.25 -5.86
N ASN A 2 -21.71 -6.84 -4.59
CA ASN A 2 -20.44 -6.38 -4.02
C ASN A 2 -19.76 -7.44 -3.12
N ARG A 3 -19.78 -8.73 -3.53
CA ARG A 3 -19.36 -9.85 -2.66
C ARG A 3 -17.88 -9.77 -2.22
N GLY A 4 -17.02 -9.13 -3.01
CA GLY A 4 -15.61 -8.92 -2.66
C GLY A 4 -15.42 -7.95 -1.48
N ILE A 5 -16.23 -6.88 -1.41
CA ILE A 5 -16.13 -5.85 -0.36
C ILE A 5 -16.64 -6.39 0.97
N THR A 6 -17.68 -7.22 0.96
CA THR A 6 -18.21 -7.83 2.18
C THR A 6 -17.25 -8.84 2.80
N MET A 7 -16.47 -9.55 1.98
CA MET A 7 -15.54 -10.56 2.47
C MET A 7 -14.30 -9.92 3.13
N THR A 8 -13.83 -8.78 2.60
CA THR A 8 -12.72 -8.03 3.19
C THR A 8 -13.10 -7.36 4.50
N THR A 9 -14.34 -6.86 4.65
CA THR A 9 -14.82 -6.27 5.90
C THR A 9 -14.95 -7.30 7.02
N VAL A 10 -15.44 -8.50 6.71
CA VAL A 10 -15.56 -9.59 7.70
C VAL A 10 -14.18 -10.05 8.16
N LEU A 11 -13.22 -10.20 7.24
CA LEU A 11 -11.83 -10.52 7.59
C LEU A 11 -11.20 -9.46 8.49
N ALA A 12 -11.44 -8.17 8.22
CA ALA A 12 -10.94 -7.08 9.05
C ALA A 12 -11.51 -7.14 10.49
N GLN A 13 -12.81 -7.40 10.63
CA GLN A 13 -13.47 -7.57 11.94
C GLN A 13 -12.93 -8.77 12.71
N VAL A 14 -12.67 -9.89 12.03
CA VAL A 14 -12.07 -11.09 12.63
C VAL A 14 -10.63 -10.79 13.08
N GLU A 15 -9.84 -10.08 12.27
CA GLU A 15 -8.49 -9.67 12.66
C GLU A 15 -8.48 -8.74 13.87
N ASP A 16 -9.43 -7.80 13.96
CA ASP A 16 -9.58 -6.95 15.15
C ASP A 16 -9.98 -7.76 16.39
N ALA A 17 -10.88 -8.72 16.27
CA ALA A 17 -11.22 -9.61 17.39
C ALA A 17 -10.01 -10.44 17.85
N LEU A 18 -9.22 -10.95 16.90
CA LEU A 18 -8.02 -11.75 17.17
C LEU A 18 -6.88 -10.92 17.79
N CYS A 19 -6.90 -9.59 17.69
CA CYS A 19 -5.87 -8.71 18.24
C CYS A 19 -5.85 -8.67 19.78
N TRP A 20 -6.90 -9.18 20.43
CA TRP A 20 -7.02 -9.33 21.89
C TRP A 20 -6.70 -10.74 22.39
N THR A 21 -6.33 -11.64 21.48
CA THR A 21 -6.02 -13.05 21.80
C THR A 21 -4.51 -13.33 21.77
N ILE A 22 -4.11 -14.56 22.09
CA ILE A 22 -2.73 -15.03 21.98
C ILE A 22 -2.19 -14.92 20.53
N LEU A 23 -3.06 -14.87 19.52
CA LEU A 23 -2.70 -14.69 18.11
C LEU A 23 -2.40 -13.23 17.72
N ALA A 24 -2.53 -12.27 18.65
CA ALA A 24 -2.26 -10.85 18.39
C ALA A 24 -0.91 -10.56 17.72
N PRO A 25 0.22 -11.22 18.08
CA PRO A 25 1.49 -10.98 17.41
C PRO A 25 1.45 -11.31 15.91
N VAL A 26 0.75 -12.37 15.53
CA VAL A 26 0.61 -12.83 14.14
C VAL A 26 -0.20 -11.83 13.33
N VAL A 27 -1.35 -11.38 13.87
CA VAL A 27 -2.21 -10.39 13.23
C VAL A 27 -1.46 -9.06 13.05
N ARG A 28 -0.76 -8.59 14.10
CA ARG A 28 0.05 -7.37 14.03
C ARG A 28 1.20 -7.50 13.03
N ALA A 29 1.85 -8.65 12.94
CA ALA A 29 2.90 -8.91 11.96
C ALA A 29 2.35 -8.87 10.53
N ARG A 30 1.15 -9.42 10.28
CA ARG A 30 0.47 -9.33 8.99
C ARG A 30 0.16 -7.88 8.61
N ARG A 31 -0.43 -7.09 9.53
CA ARG A 31 -0.71 -5.66 9.30
C ARG A 31 0.55 -4.87 8.93
N ARG A 32 1.62 -5.03 9.71
CA ARG A 32 2.90 -4.36 9.44
C ARG A 32 3.48 -4.72 8.06
N ARG A 33 3.30 -5.95 7.58
CA ARG A 33 3.76 -6.34 6.23
C ARG A 33 2.96 -5.62 5.14
N VAL A 34 1.65 -5.48 5.32
CA VAL A 34 0.77 -4.76 4.39
C VAL A 34 1.11 -3.27 4.38
N GLU A 35 1.23 -2.65 5.56
CA GLU A 35 1.60 -1.23 5.71
C GLU A 35 2.96 -0.94 5.06
N ARG A 36 3.96 -1.80 5.28
CA ARG A 36 5.28 -1.66 4.64
C ARG A 36 5.20 -1.74 3.12
N ARG A 37 4.41 -2.68 2.59
CA ARG A 37 4.22 -2.81 1.14
C ARG A 37 3.60 -1.54 0.56
N VAL A 38 2.51 -1.05 1.16
CA VAL A 38 1.84 0.18 0.70
C VAL A 38 2.78 1.39 0.79
N SER A 39 3.56 1.50 1.86
CA SER A 39 4.55 2.58 2.02
C SER A 39 5.66 2.50 0.97
N GLN A 40 6.14 1.30 0.62
CA GLN A 40 7.10 1.11 -0.47
C GLN A 40 6.50 1.50 -1.81
N GLU A 41 5.28 1.07 -2.12
CA GLU A 41 4.59 1.42 -3.36
C GLU A 41 4.38 2.94 -3.51
N LEU A 42 4.08 3.65 -2.41
CA LEU A 42 3.97 5.10 -2.41
C LEU A 42 5.33 5.77 -2.67
N HIS A 43 6.37 5.32 -1.98
CA HIS A 43 7.71 5.86 -2.16
C HIS A 43 8.25 5.64 -3.59
N ASP A 44 7.98 4.47 -4.16
CA ASP A 44 8.37 4.15 -5.53
C ASP A 44 7.63 5.02 -6.54
N ARG A 45 6.33 5.30 -6.33
CA ARG A 45 5.57 6.25 -7.15
C ARG A 45 6.17 7.66 -7.10
N GLU A 46 6.42 8.18 -5.91
CA GLU A 46 7.04 9.51 -5.74
C GLU A 46 8.44 9.59 -6.39
N ARG A 47 9.17 8.48 -6.41
CA ARG A 47 10.46 8.40 -7.09
C ARG A 47 10.29 8.38 -8.62
N ILE A 48 9.34 7.61 -9.13
CA ILE A 48 9.03 7.54 -10.56
C ILE A 48 8.58 8.91 -11.07
N ASP A 49 7.69 9.60 -10.35
CA ASP A 49 7.21 10.92 -10.74
C ASP A 49 8.34 11.94 -10.81
N ARG A 50 9.28 11.90 -9.87
CA ARG A 50 10.48 12.76 -9.90
C ARG A 50 11.36 12.48 -11.10
N VAL A 51 11.63 11.20 -11.39
CA VAL A 51 12.45 10.80 -12.55
C VAL A 51 11.76 11.20 -13.85
N LEU A 52 10.45 11.01 -13.96
CA LEU A 52 9.66 11.43 -15.12
C LEU A 52 9.73 12.96 -15.30
N ASN A 53 9.57 13.72 -14.22
CA ASN A 53 9.68 15.18 -14.28
C ASN A 53 11.08 15.63 -14.72
N GLU A 54 12.13 15.00 -14.20
CA GLU A 54 13.52 15.28 -14.58
C GLU A 54 13.80 14.94 -16.05
N ILE A 55 13.24 13.83 -16.57
CA ILE A 55 13.33 13.48 -17.99
C ILE A 55 12.59 14.52 -18.84
N VAL A 56 11.37 14.91 -18.45
CA VAL A 56 10.59 15.91 -19.18
C VAL A 56 11.29 17.26 -19.19
N GLU A 57 11.87 17.71 -18.07
CA GLU A 57 12.64 18.95 -18.01
C GLU A 57 13.91 18.87 -18.87
N ASN A 58 14.69 17.78 -18.77
CA ASN A 58 15.92 17.62 -19.53
C ASN A 58 15.69 17.35 -21.03
N HIS A 59 14.49 16.93 -21.43
CA HIS A 59 14.13 16.68 -22.83
C HIS A 59 13.11 17.70 -23.36
N ALA A 60 12.76 18.73 -22.58
CA ALA A 60 11.96 19.86 -23.04
C ALA A 60 12.69 20.59 -24.18
N ASP A 61 14.03 20.64 -24.14
CA ASP A 61 14.85 21.18 -25.23
C ASP A 61 14.75 20.37 -26.54
N LEU A 62 14.31 19.11 -26.50
CA LEU A 62 14.09 18.28 -27.70
C LEU A 62 12.69 18.46 -28.32
N LEU A 63 11.80 19.19 -27.64
CA LEU A 63 10.45 19.52 -28.10
C LEU A 63 10.33 20.95 -28.68
N CYS A 64 11.40 21.74 -28.63
CA CYS A 64 11.56 23.01 -29.35
C CYS A 64 12.23 22.79 -30.71
#